data_AF-A0A952U8B4-F1
#
_entry.id   AF-A0A952U8B4-F1
#
_cell.length_a   1.000
_cell.length_b   1.000
_cell.length_c   1.000
_cell.angle_alpha   90.00
_cell.angle_beta   90.00
_cell.angle_gamma   90.00
#
_symmetry.space_group_name_H-M   'P 1'
#
loop_
_entity.id
_entity.type
_entity.pdbx_description
1 polymer ?
#
loop_
_entity_poly.entity_id
_entity_poly.type
_entity_poly.pdbx_seq_one_letter_code
_entity_poly.pdbx_strand_id
1 'polypeptide(L)'
;MRLDEYQWSRNPRGLHNKAAPFRMDQGRMVSAHYGWAKMVAIGGEYLDDIPWMLANNITPIVRIFRHNFGAAPADGGLIGFWRSYADRGVKWFEFYNEPNLGNEWPNGVVQDYRNRDQIIAPLMDNWLSWAEMIISWGCYPAFPALAEAYGDIVDVGGWLDAMMTYLAERQYDRFRAVMNNGLWVATHPYIYNHFYQEQAGSSEPRPPDLENAYEGGWHFEYPYDPIMQSHRPGITTVSGDAEYPHGDVIGVAGSGEAFLLKAYELFGGGAIPVVGTEGGIIPVPNGPGSYQQTDNRYPGVSWNSHGHATLAMFNWIANVAPPWMFGITLWKENDYYEGPNGSIPAVQMMQQTPPQYKTVPALAALGNVNPGAFSSGPGPVHATPDYHFLMLAAGFNADWFFNGGSSYYEKFRPTVITNADYIANLPYQRSLGLTILATEDMADYTKNQITQRWGNVQVDLITVKSEERLAAILRQRVKDDKRFG
;
A
#
# COMPACT_ATOMS: atom_id res chain seq x y z
N MET A 1 8.54 16.61 9.48
CA MET A 1 8.27 15.46 10.36
C MET A 1 8.73 14.21 9.64
N ARG A 2 9.31 13.27 10.38
CA ARG A 2 9.76 11.96 9.88
C ARG A 2 8.83 10.86 10.38
N LEU A 3 8.78 9.73 9.68
CA LEU A 3 7.91 8.60 10.04
C LEU A 3 8.16 8.07 11.47
N ASP A 4 9.40 8.13 11.95
CA ASP A 4 9.75 7.68 13.30
C ASP A 4 9.29 8.64 14.41
N GLU A 5 8.95 9.88 14.08
CA GLU A 5 8.53 10.92 15.02
C GLU A 5 7.04 10.86 15.38
N TYR A 6 6.22 10.14 14.60
CA TYR A 6 4.80 9.97 14.90
C TYR A 6 4.61 9.12 16.17
N GLN A 7 3.65 9.53 17.00
CA GLN A 7 3.30 8.85 18.24
C GLN A 7 2.20 7.82 18.00
N TRP A 8 2.52 6.54 18.13
CA TRP A 8 1.59 5.43 18.01
C TRP A 8 2.18 4.15 18.61
N SER A 9 1.39 3.09 18.65
CA SER A 9 1.67 1.82 19.33
C SER A 9 2.72 0.94 18.66
N ARG A 10 3.09 1.23 17.40
CA ARG A 10 3.87 0.37 16.49
C ARG A 10 3.23 -0.98 16.17
N ASN A 11 2.01 -1.24 16.65
CA ASN A 11 1.28 -2.47 16.42
C ASN A 11 0.28 -2.25 15.26
N PRO A 12 0.39 -2.98 14.15
CA PRO A 12 -0.42 -2.72 12.95
C PRO A 12 -1.88 -3.18 13.09
N ARG A 13 -2.22 -3.94 14.14
CA ARG A 13 -3.57 -4.43 14.38
C ARG A 13 -4.49 -3.30 14.79
N GLY A 14 -5.60 -3.12 14.10
CA GLY A 14 -6.62 -2.16 14.49
C GLY A 14 -8.03 -2.71 14.44
N LEU A 15 -8.95 -1.99 15.08
CA LEU A 15 -10.37 -2.29 15.05
C LEU A 15 -11.20 -1.02 14.86
N HIS A 16 -12.21 -1.08 14.00
CA HIS A 16 -13.23 -0.06 13.82
C HIS A 16 -14.44 -0.35 14.72
N ASN A 17 -15.00 0.66 15.38
CA ASN A 17 -16.19 0.49 16.22
C ASN A 17 -17.43 0.04 15.42
N LYS A 18 -18.44 -0.54 16.07
CA LYS A 18 -19.60 -1.14 15.38
C LYS A 18 -20.35 -0.15 14.48
N ALA A 19 -20.64 1.02 15.03
CA ALA A 19 -21.26 2.16 14.37
C ALA A 19 -21.19 3.36 15.32
N ALA A 20 -21.40 4.57 14.81
CA ALA A 20 -21.58 5.74 15.66
C ALA A 20 -22.93 5.66 16.39
N PRO A 21 -23.04 5.93 17.72
CA PRO A 21 -22.00 6.25 18.71
C PRO A 21 -21.69 5.06 19.66
N PHE A 22 -21.66 3.83 19.15
CA PHE A 22 -21.47 2.64 19.99
C PHE A 22 -20.02 2.48 20.43
N ARG A 23 -19.80 2.54 21.75
CA ARG A 23 -18.50 2.36 22.38
C ARG A 23 -17.92 0.98 22.09
N MET A 24 -16.60 0.94 21.93
CA MET A 24 -15.84 -0.29 21.74
C MET A 24 -15.68 -1.03 23.06
N ASP A 25 -15.69 -2.36 23.03
CA ASP A 25 -15.42 -3.17 24.21
C ASP A 25 -13.91 -3.21 24.51
N GLN A 26 -13.55 -2.70 25.69
CA GLN A 26 -12.17 -2.64 26.16
C GLN A 26 -11.51 -4.03 26.31
N GLY A 27 -12.26 -5.03 26.75
CA GLY A 27 -11.78 -6.41 26.89
C GLY A 27 -11.50 -7.05 25.53
N ARG A 28 -12.34 -6.78 24.52
CA ARG A 28 -12.09 -7.21 23.13
C ARG A 28 -10.81 -6.59 22.58
N MET A 29 -10.59 -5.29 22.84
CA MET A 29 -9.39 -4.59 22.37
C MET A 29 -8.09 -5.20 22.91
N VAL A 30 -8.02 -5.46 24.22
CA VAL A 30 -6.82 -6.03 24.85
C VAL A 30 -6.64 -7.50 24.49
N SER A 31 -7.72 -8.29 24.49
CA SER A 31 -7.63 -9.74 24.28
C SER A 31 -7.06 -10.09 22.91
N ALA A 32 -7.45 -9.39 21.84
CA ALA A 32 -6.93 -9.61 20.49
C ALA A 32 -5.67 -8.78 20.17
N HIS A 33 -5.12 -8.08 21.17
CA HIS A 33 -3.91 -7.29 21.06
C HIS A 33 -3.98 -6.21 19.97
N TYR A 34 -5.04 -5.43 19.91
CA TYR A 34 -5.09 -4.31 18.97
C TYR A 34 -4.14 -3.18 19.39
N GLY A 35 -3.53 -2.54 18.40
CA GLY A 35 -2.68 -1.35 18.53
C GLY A 35 -3.35 -0.06 18.08
N TRP A 36 -4.47 -0.15 17.36
CA TRP A 36 -5.27 0.97 16.88
C TRP A 36 -6.74 0.80 17.24
N ALA A 37 -7.40 1.91 17.60
CA ALA A 37 -8.84 1.97 17.79
C ALA A 37 -9.42 3.11 16.96
N LYS A 38 -10.12 2.78 15.88
CA LYS A 38 -10.86 3.76 15.09
C LYS A 38 -12.23 3.96 15.70
N MET A 39 -12.48 5.18 16.15
CA MET A 39 -13.74 5.58 16.77
C MET A 39 -14.46 6.57 15.86
N VAL A 40 -15.61 6.15 15.36
CA VAL A 40 -16.59 7.06 14.79
C VAL A 40 -17.49 7.56 15.92
N ALA A 41 -17.30 8.82 16.28
CA ALA A 41 -17.99 9.49 17.37
C ALA A 41 -18.99 10.53 16.84
N ILE A 42 -20.06 10.81 17.57
CA ILE A 42 -20.98 11.92 17.26
C ILE A 42 -20.62 13.14 18.12
N GLY A 43 -20.09 12.92 19.32
CA GLY A 43 -19.63 13.94 20.26
C GLY A 43 -18.52 13.41 21.16
N GLY A 44 -18.69 13.54 22.48
CA GLY A 44 -17.68 13.25 23.50
C GLY A 44 -17.74 11.84 24.12
N GLU A 45 -18.47 10.90 23.53
CA GLU A 45 -18.77 9.60 24.15
C GLU A 45 -17.55 8.71 24.43
N TYR A 46 -16.41 8.98 23.78
CA TYR A 46 -15.15 8.24 24.00
C TYR A 46 -14.13 9.01 24.85
N LEU A 47 -14.43 10.23 25.31
CA LEU A 47 -13.43 11.07 26.01
C LEU A 47 -12.81 10.37 27.22
N ASP A 48 -13.60 9.57 27.94
CA ASP A 48 -13.15 8.82 29.11
C ASP A 48 -12.46 7.50 28.76
N ASP A 49 -12.61 7.01 27.52
CA ASP A 49 -11.88 5.84 27.02
C ASP A 49 -10.44 6.18 26.61
N ILE A 50 -10.19 7.42 26.17
CA ILE A 50 -8.88 7.82 25.64
C ILE A 50 -7.73 7.55 26.62
N PRO A 51 -7.77 7.96 27.91
CA PRO A 51 -6.67 7.70 28.82
C PRO A 51 -6.42 6.20 29.02
N TRP A 52 -7.48 5.39 29.02
CA TRP A 52 -7.36 3.94 29.13
C TRP A 52 -6.72 3.34 27.87
N MET A 53 -7.12 3.78 26.67
CA MET A 53 -6.53 3.29 25.41
C MET A 53 -5.03 3.58 25.36
N LEU A 54 -4.65 4.82 25.66
CA LEU A 54 -3.24 5.24 25.68
C LEU A 54 -2.42 4.45 26.73
N ALA A 55 -2.99 4.22 27.92
CA ALA A 55 -2.34 3.42 28.97
C ALA A 55 -2.14 1.93 28.58
N ASN A 56 -2.96 1.42 27.66
CA ASN A 56 -2.86 0.05 27.13
C ASN A 56 -2.12 -0.01 25.79
N ASN A 57 -1.39 1.04 25.40
CA ASN A 57 -0.67 1.14 24.13
C ASN A 57 -1.58 0.93 22.90
N ILE A 58 -2.82 1.41 22.99
CA ILE A 58 -3.78 1.46 21.88
C ILE A 58 -3.85 2.89 21.37
N THR A 59 -3.61 3.09 20.08
CA THR A 59 -3.58 4.41 19.45
C THR A 59 -4.97 4.78 18.95
N PRO A 60 -5.62 5.81 19.54
CA PRO A 60 -6.94 6.23 19.10
C PRO A 60 -6.88 7.05 17.81
N ILE A 61 -7.75 6.71 16.86
CA ILE A 61 -8.10 7.54 15.70
C ILE A 61 -9.53 8.03 15.90
N VAL A 62 -9.73 9.34 15.95
CA VAL A 62 -11.05 9.95 16.12
C VAL A 62 -11.56 10.50 14.79
N ARG A 63 -12.78 10.09 14.42
CA ARG A 63 -13.62 10.79 13.42
C ARG A 63 -14.90 11.24 14.08
N ILE A 64 -15.26 12.51 13.89
CA ILE A 64 -16.54 13.04 14.33
C ILE A 64 -17.53 12.95 13.17
N PHE A 65 -18.48 12.03 13.26
CA PHE A 65 -19.52 11.80 12.27
C PHE A 65 -20.51 12.96 12.18
N ARG A 66 -20.79 13.37 10.95
CA ARG A 66 -21.84 14.31 10.59
C ARG A 66 -22.56 13.72 9.38
N HIS A 67 -23.85 13.48 9.51
CA HIS A 67 -24.65 12.91 8.43
C HIS A 67 -24.78 13.90 7.28
N ASN A 68 -24.53 13.46 6.05
CA ASN A 68 -24.66 14.24 4.82
C ASN A 68 -23.91 15.59 4.88
N PHE A 69 -22.69 15.57 5.41
CA PHE A 69 -21.93 16.78 5.70
C PHE A 69 -21.39 17.46 4.44
N GLY A 70 -21.10 16.68 3.39
CA GLY A 70 -20.50 17.15 2.14
C GLY A 70 -19.23 17.97 2.40
N ALA A 71 -19.12 19.10 1.72
CA ALA A 71 -18.00 20.04 1.88
C ALA A 71 -18.29 21.20 2.86
N ALA A 72 -19.16 21.02 3.85
CA ALA A 72 -19.48 22.09 4.80
C ALA A 72 -18.28 22.47 5.70
N PRO A 73 -18.13 23.75 6.09
CA PRO A 73 -17.12 24.17 7.05
C PRO A 73 -17.43 23.64 8.46
N ALA A 74 -16.40 23.48 9.29
CA ALA A 74 -16.57 23.10 10.68
C ALA A 74 -17.20 24.25 11.49
N ASP A 75 -18.23 23.92 12.28
CA ASP A 75 -18.79 24.84 13.26
C ASP A 75 -18.03 24.79 14.60
N GLY A 76 -18.36 25.69 15.53
CA GLY A 76 -17.73 25.74 16.85
C GLY A 76 -17.96 24.48 17.69
N GLY A 77 -19.04 23.73 17.45
CA GLY A 77 -19.31 22.47 18.14
C GLY A 77 -18.37 21.36 17.68
N LEU A 78 -18.20 21.20 16.37
CA LEU A 78 -17.25 20.25 15.78
C LEU A 78 -15.82 20.54 16.21
N ILE A 79 -15.39 21.81 16.14
CA ILE A 79 -14.08 22.25 16.62
C ILE A 79 -13.91 21.95 18.12
N GLY A 80 -14.95 22.20 18.93
CA GLY A 80 -14.95 21.92 20.36
C GLY A 80 -14.77 20.43 20.67
N PHE A 81 -15.37 19.53 19.89
CA PHE A 81 -15.17 18.10 20.06
C PHE A 81 -13.74 17.68 19.70
N TRP A 82 -13.21 18.10 18.55
CA TRP A 82 -11.82 17.80 18.20
C TRP A 82 -10.85 18.28 19.28
N ARG A 83 -11.05 19.50 19.78
CA ARG A 83 -10.21 20.04 20.86
C ARG A 83 -10.30 19.20 22.13
N SER A 84 -11.51 18.78 22.52
CA SER A 84 -11.72 17.94 23.71
C SER A 84 -10.98 16.61 23.62
N TYR A 85 -10.96 15.97 22.44
CA TYR A 85 -10.17 14.75 22.22
C TYR A 85 -8.66 15.01 22.23
N ALA A 86 -8.21 16.11 21.62
CA ALA A 86 -6.80 16.51 21.64
C ALA A 86 -6.31 16.74 23.08
N ASP A 87 -7.12 17.42 23.91
CA ASP A 87 -6.82 17.66 25.32
C ASP A 87 -6.76 16.36 26.16
N ARG A 88 -7.38 15.27 25.69
CA ARG A 88 -7.27 13.92 26.29
C ARG A 88 -6.09 13.10 25.75
N GLY A 89 -5.31 13.65 24.83
CA GLY A 89 -4.09 13.01 24.29
C GLY A 89 -4.27 12.34 22.94
N VAL A 90 -5.45 12.42 22.30
CA VAL A 90 -5.61 11.93 20.92
C VAL A 90 -4.68 12.70 19.99
N LYS A 91 -3.94 11.97 19.17
CA LYS A 91 -3.08 12.54 18.13
C LYS A 91 -3.64 12.38 16.73
N TRP A 92 -4.41 11.33 16.44
CA TRP A 92 -4.80 10.99 15.07
C TRP A 92 -6.26 11.38 14.81
N PHE A 93 -6.46 12.32 13.88
CA PHE A 93 -7.79 12.84 13.53
C PHE A 93 -8.11 12.61 12.07
N GLU A 94 -9.28 12.05 11.81
CA GLU A 94 -9.86 11.92 10.47
C GLU A 94 -11.14 12.75 10.38
N PHE A 95 -11.34 13.44 9.25
CA PHE A 95 -12.43 14.40 9.08
C PHE A 95 -13.48 13.90 8.10
N TYR A 96 -13.04 13.55 6.89
CA TYR A 96 -13.89 13.10 5.80
C TYR A 96 -13.76 11.60 5.63
N ASN A 97 -14.89 10.99 5.26
CA ASN A 97 -15.04 9.58 4.96
C ASN A 97 -15.70 9.49 3.62
N GLU A 98 -15.04 8.83 2.69
CA GLU A 98 -15.60 8.43 1.41
C GLU A 98 -16.37 9.56 0.70
N PRO A 99 -15.82 10.79 0.57
CA PRO A 99 -16.50 11.89 -0.10
C PRO A 99 -16.82 11.58 -1.58
N ASN A 100 -16.26 10.51 -2.14
CA ASN A 100 -16.63 9.97 -3.44
C ASN A 100 -18.01 9.27 -3.47
N LEU A 101 -18.62 9.00 -2.31
CA LEU A 101 -19.96 8.39 -2.22
C LEU A 101 -21.06 9.42 -1.95
N GLY A 102 -22.22 9.25 -2.57
CA GLY A 102 -23.32 10.22 -2.51
C GLY A 102 -24.02 10.32 -1.17
N ASN A 103 -23.94 9.27 -0.34
CA ASN A 103 -24.50 9.25 1.01
C ASN A 103 -23.72 10.13 2.01
N GLU A 104 -22.58 10.69 1.61
CA GLU A 104 -21.81 11.64 2.43
C GLU A 104 -22.19 13.09 2.14
N TRP A 105 -23.05 13.34 1.13
CA TRP A 105 -23.44 14.67 0.68
C TRP A 105 -24.90 15.02 0.99
N PRO A 106 -25.24 16.32 1.12
CA PRO A 106 -26.62 16.77 1.21
C PRO A 106 -27.47 16.24 0.05
N ASN A 107 -28.74 15.91 0.35
CA ASN A 107 -29.68 15.40 -0.64
C ASN A 107 -29.74 16.32 -1.87
N GLY A 108 -29.59 15.73 -3.07
CA GLY A 108 -29.64 16.44 -4.34
C GLY A 108 -28.30 16.98 -4.84
N VAL A 109 -27.22 16.86 -4.06
CA VAL A 109 -25.87 17.14 -4.55
C VAL A 109 -25.35 15.92 -5.29
N VAL A 110 -24.81 16.13 -6.50
CA VAL A 110 -24.08 15.10 -7.26
C VAL A 110 -22.60 15.32 -7.01
N GLN A 111 -21.99 14.41 -6.27
CA GLN A 111 -20.58 14.40 -5.97
C GLN A 111 -19.80 13.89 -7.20
N ASP A 112 -19.22 14.82 -7.94
CA ASP A 112 -18.44 14.55 -9.14
C ASP A 112 -17.10 15.28 -9.01
N TYR A 113 -16.00 14.52 -8.98
CA TYR A 113 -14.65 15.08 -8.84
C TYR A 113 -14.26 16.03 -9.98
N ARG A 114 -14.94 15.93 -11.13
CA ARG A 114 -14.74 16.84 -12.28
C ARG A 114 -15.30 18.22 -12.01
N ASN A 115 -16.25 18.37 -11.09
CA ASN A 115 -16.78 19.66 -10.65
C ASN A 115 -15.84 20.30 -9.62
N ARG A 116 -14.71 20.83 -10.10
CA ARG A 116 -13.65 21.36 -9.24
C ARG A 116 -14.13 22.52 -8.36
N ASP A 117 -14.98 23.40 -8.87
CA ASP A 117 -15.37 24.63 -8.17
C ASP A 117 -16.37 24.39 -7.02
N GLN A 118 -17.33 23.48 -7.20
CA GLN A 118 -18.40 23.27 -6.21
C GLN A 118 -18.19 22.04 -5.32
N ILE A 119 -17.34 21.10 -5.74
CA ILE A 119 -17.08 19.86 -5.01
C ILE A 119 -15.66 19.87 -4.43
N ILE A 120 -14.63 19.93 -5.28
CA ILE A 120 -13.24 19.74 -4.83
C ILE A 120 -12.71 20.95 -4.05
N ALA A 121 -12.88 22.16 -4.56
CA ALA A 121 -12.36 23.38 -3.95
C ALA A 121 -12.86 23.59 -2.51
N PRO A 122 -14.19 23.60 -2.23
CA PRO A 122 -14.67 23.79 -0.87
C PRO A 122 -14.27 22.64 0.06
N LEU A 123 -14.24 21.39 -0.44
CA LEU A 123 -13.81 20.23 0.34
C LEU A 123 -12.36 20.40 0.81
N MET A 124 -11.47 20.74 -0.12
CA MET A 124 -10.03 20.81 0.17
C MET A 124 -9.63 22.08 0.90
N ASP A 125 -10.29 23.21 0.66
CA ASP A 125 -10.04 24.45 1.41
C ASP A 125 -10.45 24.32 2.89
N ASN A 126 -11.59 23.67 3.14
CA ASN A 126 -12.05 23.36 4.49
C ASN A 126 -11.11 22.35 5.17
N TRP A 127 -10.81 21.23 4.49
CA TRP A 127 -9.86 20.23 4.99
C TRP A 127 -8.52 20.85 5.38
N LEU A 128 -7.95 21.69 4.52
CA LEU A 128 -6.64 22.30 4.75
C LEU A 128 -6.64 23.21 5.98
N SER A 129 -7.72 23.99 6.16
CA SER A 129 -7.90 24.85 7.33
C SER A 129 -8.01 24.03 8.63
N TRP A 130 -8.70 22.88 8.59
CA TRP A 130 -8.79 21.99 9.74
C TRP A 130 -7.46 21.28 10.02
N ALA A 131 -6.73 20.89 8.97
CA ALA A 131 -5.43 20.25 9.09
C ALA A 131 -4.42 21.17 9.79
N GLU A 132 -4.33 22.42 9.37
CA GLU A 132 -3.48 23.44 10.00
C GLU A 132 -3.84 23.66 11.48
N MET A 133 -5.15 23.70 11.80
CA MET A 133 -5.64 23.82 13.17
C MET A 133 -5.24 22.61 14.03
N ILE A 134 -5.41 21.39 13.55
CA ILE A 134 -5.06 20.16 14.27
C ILE A 134 -3.55 20.07 14.50
N ILE A 135 -2.75 20.46 13.49
CA ILE A 135 -1.30 20.58 13.62
C ILE A 135 -0.92 21.60 14.69
N SER A 136 -1.62 22.75 14.79
CA SER A 136 -1.35 23.77 15.82
C SER A 136 -1.56 23.27 17.25
N TRP A 137 -2.32 22.17 17.43
CA TRP A 137 -2.50 21.50 18.72
C TRP A 137 -1.50 20.36 18.96
N GLY A 138 -0.54 20.17 18.04
CA GLY A 138 0.44 19.09 18.08
C GLY A 138 -0.16 17.72 17.77
N CYS A 139 -1.17 17.68 16.90
CA CYS A 139 -1.88 16.48 16.45
C CYS A 139 -1.72 16.29 14.93
N TYR A 140 -2.21 15.16 14.41
CA TYR A 140 -1.98 14.65 13.06
C TYR A 140 -3.29 14.60 12.27
N PRO A 141 -3.45 15.44 11.24
CA PRO A 141 -4.62 15.43 10.36
C PRO A 141 -4.51 14.36 9.27
N ALA A 142 -5.58 13.59 9.09
CA ALA A 142 -5.70 12.64 7.99
C ALA A 142 -6.05 13.38 6.70
N PHE A 143 -5.42 13.01 5.58
CA PHE A 143 -6.00 13.23 4.26
C PHE A 143 -7.32 12.45 4.13
N PRO A 144 -8.33 12.96 3.39
CA PRO A 144 -9.63 12.29 3.26
C PRO A 144 -9.50 10.83 2.76
N ALA A 145 -10.11 9.89 3.49
CA ALA A 145 -10.23 8.51 3.02
C ALA A 145 -11.27 8.44 1.90
N LEU A 146 -11.00 7.68 0.84
CA LEU A 146 -11.91 7.42 -0.27
C LEU A 146 -12.43 5.99 -0.17
N ALA A 147 -13.69 5.76 -0.56
CA ALA A 147 -14.21 4.39 -0.70
C ALA A 147 -13.53 3.72 -1.88
N GLU A 148 -13.04 2.49 -1.73
CA GLU A 148 -12.50 1.71 -2.84
C GLU A 148 -13.59 1.34 -3.83
N ALA A 149 -13.79 2.23 -4.80
CA ALA A 149 -14.80 2.15 -5.82
C ALA A 149 -14.21 2.50 -7.19
N TYR A 150 -14.62 1.74 -8.19
CA TYR A 150 -14.34 1.99 -9.60
C TYR A 150 -15.63 2.45 -10.30
N GLY A 151 -15.53 3.44 -11.17
CA GLY A 151 -16.64 3.93 -11.99
C GLY A 151 -16.72 5.45 -12.11
N ASP A 152 -17.47 5.93 -13.10
CA ASP A 152 -17.37 7.30 -13.63
C ASP A 152 -17.25 8.42 -12.57
N ILE A 153 -18.19 8.52 -11.62
CA ILE A 153 -18.20 9.61 -10.63
C ILE A 153 -17.57 9.24 -9.28
N VAL A 154 -17.40 7.95 -9.00
CA VAL A 154 -16.93 7.46 -7.69
C VAL A 154 -15.47 7.00 -7.69
N ASP A 155 -14.83 7.00 -8.87
CA ASP A 155 -13.48 6.51 -9.09
C ASP A 155 -12.45 7.10 -8.11
N VAL A 156 -11.80 6.24 -7.33
CA VAL A 156 -10.79 6.66 -6.35
C VAL A 156 -9.66 7.44 -6.99
N GLY A 157 -9.16 6.95 -8.13
CA GLY A 157 -8.05 7.57 -8.84
C GLY A 157 -8.39 8.98 -9.33
N GLY A 158 -9.57 9.16 -9.92
CA GLY A 158 -10.09 10.45 -10.36
C GLY A 158 -10.30 11.44 -9.21
N TRP A 159 -10.88 11.00 -8.09
CA TRP A 159 -11.04 11.83 -6.90
C TRP A 159 -9.69 12.26 -6.30
N LEU A 160 -8.77 11.30 -6.14
CA LEU A 160 -7.43 11.57 -5.62
C LEU A 160 -6.67 12.55 -6.51
N ASP A 161 -6.68 12.34 -7.83
CA ASP A 161 -6.03 13.21 -8.80
C ASP A 161 -6.61 14.63 -8.76
N ALA A 162 -7.93 14.77 -8.71
CA ALA A 162 -8.60 16.07 -8.63
C ALA A 162 -8.27 16.83 -7.34
N MET A 163 -8.31 16.16 -6.19
CA MET A 163 -7.96 16.77 -4.89
C MET A 163 -6.50 17.20 -4.84
N MET A 164 -5.58 16.33 -5.26
CA MET A 164 -4.13 16.60 -5.23
C MET A 164 -3.73 17.68 -6.23
N THR A 165 -4.30 17.67 -7.44
CA THR A 165 -4.08 18.71 -8.45
C THR A 165 -4.61 20.06 -7.99
N TYR A 166 -5.79 20.11 -7.35
CA TYR A 166 -6.29 21.35 -6.74
C TYR A 166 -5.33 21.92 -5.69
N LEU A 167 -4.85 21.08 -4.77
CA LEU A 167 -3.87 21.49 -3.77
C LEU A 167 -2.57 21.98 -4.42
N ALA A 168 -2.10 21.33 -5.48
CA ALA A 168 -0.88 21.71 -6.19
C ALA A 168 -1.02 23.06 -6.90
N GLU A 169 -2.15 23.31 -7.54
CA GLU A 169 -2.38 24.54 -8.31
C GLU A 169 -2.73 25.75 -7.43
N ARG A 170 -3.42 25.53 -6.30
CA ARG A 170 -4.05 26.62 -5.52
C ARG A 170 -3.52 26.77 -4.11
N GLN A 171 -3.01 25.69 -3.51
CA GLN A 171 -2.65 25.64 -2.08
C GLN A 171 -1.25 25.06 -1.84
N TYR A 172 -0.36 25.15 -2.83
CA TYR A 172 0.92 24.43 -2.87
C TYR A 172 1.73 24.52 -1.58
N ASP A 173 2.04 25.74 -1.14
CA ASP A 173 2.88 25.98 0.04
C ASP A 173 2.20 25.55 1.33
N ARG A 174 0.89 25.78 1.44
CA ARG A 174 0.11 25.37 2.62
C ARG A 174 0.05 23.86 2.75
N PHE A 175 -0.21 23.15 1.66
CA PHE A 175 -0.25 21.68 1.68
C PHE A 175 1.13 21.09 2.00
N ARG A 176 2.21 21.62 1.41
CA ARG A 176 3.58 21.21 1.78
C ARG A 176 3.87 21.45 3.26
N ALA A 177 3.40 22.56 3.83
CA ALA A 177 3.52 22.81 5.25
C ALA A 177 2.78 21.75 6.06
N VAL A 178 1.57 21.36 5.67
CA VAL A 178 0.82 20.27 6.31
C VAL A 178 1.56 18.92 6.21
N MET A 179 2.07 18.56 5.01
CA MET A 179 2.89 17.36 4.81
C MET A 179 4.09 17.31 5.76
N ASN A 180 4.77 18.45 5.95
CA ASN A 180 5.92 18.56 6.82
C ASN A 180 5.62 18.52 8.33
N ASN A 181 4.37 18.71 8.75
CA ASN A 181 4.04 18.97 10.15
C ASN A 181 3.00 18.02 10.75
N GLY A 182 2.75 16.86 10.13
CA GLY A 182 1.96 15.80 10.75
C GLY A 182 0.87 15.19 9.90
N LEU A 183 0.83 15.45 8.59
CA LEU A 183 -0.08 14.75 7.68
C LEU A 183 0.07 13.23 7.82
N TRP A 184 -1.05 12.53 7.73
CA TRP A 184 -1.10 11.10 7.44
C TRP A 184 -2.25 10.82 6.46
N VAL A 185 -2.30 9.63 5.89
CA VAL A 185 -3.31 9.24 4.90
C VAL A 185 -4.21 8.18 5.50
N ALA A 186 -5.50 8.48 5.60
CA ALA A 186 -6.52 7.48 5.90
C ALA A 186 -6.91 6.77 4.59
N THR A 187 -7.00 5.45 4.62
CA THR A 187 -7.42 4.63 3.48
C THR A 187 -8.47 3.62 3.90
N HIS A 188 -9.30 3.16 2.97
CA HIS A 188 -10.30 2.13 3.22
C HIS A 188 -9.99 0.85 2.43
N PRO A 189 -8.94 0.09 2.80
CA PRO A 189 -8.48 -1.08 2.04
C PRO A 189 -9.49 -2.23 2.11
N TYR A 190 -10.41 -2.27 1.16
CA TYR A 190 -11.42 -3.28 0.96
C TYR A 190 -10.88 -4.37 0.06
N ILE A 191 -9.86 -5.11 0.53
CA ILE A 191 -9.01 -5.96 -0.33
C ILE A 191 -9.70 -7.21 -0.90
N TYR A 192 -10.97 -7.43 -0.56
CA TYR A 192 -11.75 -8.60 -0.94
C TYR A 192 -10.99 -9.92 -0.86
N ASN A 193 -10.86 -10.65 -1.97
CA ASN A 193 -10.02 -11.82 -2.11
C ASN A 193 -8.75 -11.57 -2.94
N HIS A 194 -8.28 -10.32 -3.06
CA HIS A 194 -7.04 -9.94 -3.76
C HIS A 194 -5.79 -10.19 -2.91
N PHE A 195 -5.65 -11.43 -2.45
CA PHE A 195 -4.49 -11.96 -1.74
C PHE A 195 -4.44 -13.47 -1.96
N TYR A 196 -3.30 -14.08 -1.68
CA TYR A 196 -3.18 -15.54 -1.66
C TYR A 196 -1.95 -15.98 -0.89
N GLN A 197 -1.93 -17.25 -0.50
CA GLN A 197 -0.73 -17.93 -0.03
C GLN A 197 -0.24 -18.90 -1.11
N GLU A 198 1.05 -19.00 -1.35
CA GLU A 198 1.63 -20.02 -2.22
C GLU A 198 1.69 -21.41 -1.55
N GLN A 199 1.62 -22.45 -2.37
CA GLN A 199 1.92 -23.80 -1.92
C GLN A 199 3.43 -23.97 -1.69
N ALA A 200 3.83 -24.76 -0.69
CA ALA A 200 5.24 -24.97 -0.42
C ALA A 200 5.98 -25.56 -1.65
N GLY A 201 6.96 -24.81 -2.17
CA GLY A 201 7.75 -25.21 -3.33
C GLY A 201 7.08 -25.02 -4.69
N SER A 202 5.98 -24.25 -4.77
CA SER A 202 5.25 -23.94 -5.99
C SER A 202 4.80 -22.49 -5.99
N SER A 203 4.69 -21.86 -7.16
CA SER A 203 4.08 -20.52 -7.32
C SER A 203 2.56 -20.55 -7.44
N GLU A 204 1.96 -21.75 -7.36
CA GLU A 204 0.51 -21.91 -7.43
C GLU A 204 -0.16 -21.47 -6.13
N PRO A 205 -1.30 -20.77 -6.20
CA PRO A 205 -2.08 -20.44 -5.01
C PRO A 205 -2.49 -21.69 -4.24
N ARG A 206 -2.40 -21.60 -2.92
CA ARG A 206 -2.78 -22.62 -1.98
C ARG A 206 -4.30 -22.64 -1.85
N PRO A 207 -4.93 -23.83 -1.80
CA PRO A 207 -6.36 -23.92 -1.51
C PRO A 207 -6.69 -23.26 -0.15
N PRO A 208 -7.79 -22.51 -0.03
CA PRO A 208 -8.09 -21.72 1.17
C PRO A 208 -8.11 -22.53 2.48
N ASP A 209 -8.63 -23.76 2.43
CA ASP A 209 -8.71 -24.63 3.62
C ASP A 209 -7.36 -25.21 4.07
N LEU A 210 -6.29 -24.99 3.29
CA LEU A 210 -4.93 -25.38 3.61
C LEU A 210 -4.05 -24.17 4.01
N GLU A 211 -4.58 -22.96 3.94
CA GLU A 211 -3.85 -21.75 4.30
C GLU A 211 -3.42 -21.76 5.77
N ASN A 212 -2.23 -21.21 6.02
CA ASN A 212 -1.62 -21.18 7.35
C ASN A 212 -0.86 -19.87 7.57
N ALA A 213 -1.36 -19.07 8.50
CA ALA A 213 -0.80 -17.78 8.90
C ALA A 213 0.65 -17.83 9.42
N TYR A 214 1.10 -19.00 9.89
CA TYR A 214 2.43 -19.17 10.46
C TYR A 214 3.48 -19.59 9.44
N GLU A 215 3.07 -19.80 8.18
CA GLU A 215 3.95 -20.15 7.06
C GLU A 215 4.13 -18.94 6.13
N GLY A 216 5.24 -18.93 5.38
CA GLY A 216 5.50 -17.91 4.37
C GLY A 216 4.66 -18.08 3.09
N GLY A 217 5.03 -17.33 2.05
CA GLY A 217 4.38 -17.38 0.73
C GLY A 217 3.10 -16.55 0.63
N TRP A 218 2.87 -15.62 1.57
CA TRP A 218 1.71 -14.71 1.52
C TRP A 218 1.98 -13.52 0.61
N HIS A 219 1.01 -13.23 -0.26
CA HIS A 219 0.99 -12.10 -1.18
C HIS A 219 -0.16 -11.15 -0.83
N PHE A 220 0.17 -9.87 -0.67
CA PHE A 220 -0.76 -8.77 -0.36
C PHE A 220 -0.46 -7.49 -1.17
N GLU A 221 0.44 -7.59 -2.14
CA GLU A 221 0.98 -6.51 -2.96
C GLU A 221 0.13 -6.18 -4.20
N TYR A 222 -1.15 -6.56 -4.23
CA TYR A 222 -2.06 -6.19 -5.31
C TYR A 222 -1.98 -4.68 -5.62
N PRO A 223 -1.92 -4.27 -6.91
CA PRO A 223 -2.08 -5.08 -8.12
C PRO A 223 -0.76 -5.61 -8.72
N TYR A 224 0.34 -5.57 -7.97
CA TYR A 224 1.67 -5.95 -8.46
C TYR A 224 1.99 -7.44 -8.33
N ASP A 225 1.09 -8.20 -7.73
CA ASP A 225 1.26 -9.62 -7.55
C ASP A 225 1.27 -10.38 -8.90
N PRO A 226 1.90 -11.56 -8.95
CA PRO A 226 1.96 -12.39 -10.16
C PRO A 226 0.61 -12.70 -10.82
N ILE A 227 -0.47 -12.92 -10.07
CA ILE A 227 -1.79 -13.25 -10.64
C ILE A 227 -2.29 -12.06 -11.44
N MET A 228 -2.33 -10.88 -10.82
CA MET A 228 -2.76 -9.65 -11.48
C MET A 228 -1.86 -9.30 -12.67
N GLN A 229 -0.54 -9.35 -12.50
CA GLN A 229 0.40 -8.98 -13.57
C GLN A 229 0.39 -9.96 -14.75
N SER A 230 0.03 -11.23 -14.54
CA SER A 230 -0.19 -12.18 -15.65
C SER A 230 -1.46 -11.86 -16.43
N HIS A 231 -2.49 -11.36 -15.75
CA HIS A 231 -3.80 -11.09 -16.35
C HIS A 231 -3.88 -9.71 -17.01
N ARG A 232 -3.37 -8.66 -16.36
CA ARG A 232 -3.18 -7.32 -16.95
C ARG A 232 -1.75 -6.83 -16.67
N PRO A 233 -0.78 -7.19 -17.52
CA PRO A 233 0.59 -6.72 -17.38
C PRO A 233 0.65 -5.18 -17.40
N GLY A 234 1.33 -4.58 -16.42
CA GLY A 234 1.57 -3.13 -16.40
C GLY A 234 0.53 -2.32 -15.66
N ILE A 235 -0.50 -2.94 -15.10
CA ILE A 235 -1.39 -2.23 -14.19
C ILE A 235 -0.64 -1.84 -12.91
N THR A 236 -0.89 -0.62 -12.44
CA THR A 236 -0.35 -0.05 -11.20
C THR A 236 -1.47 0.57 -10.38
N THR A 237 -1.15 1.16 -9.22
CA THR A 237 -2.12 1.90 -8.40
C THR A 237 -2.51 3.26 -8.97
N VAL A 238 -1.83 3.75 -10.02
CA VAL A 238 -2.06 5.08 -10.61
C VAL A 238 -2.20 5.08 -12.14
N SER A 239 -2.01 3.94 -12.79
CA SER A 239 -2.08 3.81 -14.23
C SER A 239 -2.43 2.39 -14.65
N GLY A 240 -3.14 2.25 -15.77
CA GLY A 240 -3.48 0.94 -16.33
C GLY A 240 -3.90 1.04 -17.78
N ASP A 241 -4.66 0.04 -18.24
CA ASP A 241 -5.24 0.02 -19.58
C ASP A 241 -6.44 0.98 -19.70
N ALA A 242 -7.14 0.94 -20.84
CA ALA A 242 -8.29 1.80 -21.08
C ALA A 242 -9.47 1.58 -20.11
N GLU A 243 -9.54 0.43 -19.45
CA GLU A 243 -10.55 0.13 -18.44
C GLU A 243 -10.08 0.57 -17.05
N TYR A 244 -8.78 0.65 -16.78
CA TYR A 244 -8.24 1.16 -15.51
C TYR A 244 -7.28 2.34 -15.75
N PRO A 245 -7.72 3.45 -16.37
CA PRO A 245 -6.82 4.53 -16.77
C PRO A 245 -6.15 5.21 -15.57
N HIS A 246 -6.77 5.14 -14.39
CA HIS A 246 -6.25 5.67 -13.14
C HIS A 246 -5.63 4.60 -12.23
N GLY A 247 -5.41 3.38 -12.75
CA GLY A 247 -4.88 2.26 -11.99
C GLY A 247 -5.93 1.52 -11.15
N ASP A 248 -5.45 0.64 -10.28
CA ASP A 248 -6.26 -0.17 -9.38
C ASP A 248 -5.65 -0.18 -7.97
N VAL A 249 -6.44 0.22 -6.98
CA VAL A 249 -6.01 0.51 -5.62
C VAL A 249 -6.50 -0.49 -4.57
N ILE A 250 -7.22 -1.55 -4.99
CA ILE A 250 -7.93 -2.53 -4.11
C ILE A 250 -6.96 -3.50 -3.38
N GLY A 251 -5.78 -3.02 -3.02
CA GLY A 251 -4.76 -3.76 -2.28
C GLY A 251 -4.58 -3.18 -0.88
N VAL A 252 -3.91 -3.94 0.01
CA VAL A 252 -3.63 -3.53 1.40
C VAL A 252 -2.96 -2.15 1.46
N ALA A 253 -2.07 -1.86 0.52
CA ALA A 253 -1.31 -0.63 0.44
C ALA A 253 -1.72 0.26 -0.77
N GLY A 254 -2.67 -0.18 -1.60
CA GLY A 254 -2.88 0.37 -2.94
C GLY A 254 -3.26 1.86 -2.94
N SER A 255 -4.32 2.21 -2.23
CA SER A 255 -4.78 3.61 -2.09
C SER A 255 -3.72 4.52 -1.47
N GLY A 256 -2.93 4.00 -0.52
CA GLY A 256 -1.84 4.73 0.13
C GLY A 256 -0.67 4.99 -0.82
N GLU A 257 -0.30 4.00 -1.62
CA GLU A 257 0.73 4.13 -2.63
C GLU A 257 0.33 5.15 -3.71
N ALA A 258 -0.92 5.08 -4.19
CA ALA A 258 -1.44 6.03 -5.17
C ALA A 258 -1.32 7.48 -4.68
N PHE A 259 -1.71 7.72 -3.42
CA PHE A 259 -1.54 9.03 -2.79
C PHE A 259 -0.07 9.46 -2.77
N LEU A 260 0.83 8.58 -2.33
CA LEU A 260 2.24 8.90 -2.17
C LEU A 260 2.94 9.15 -3.51
N LEU A 261 2.63 8.40 -4.56
CA LEU A 261 3.15 8.62 -5.90
C LEU A 261 2.73 10.00 -6.43
N LYS A 262 1.46 10.38 -6.27
CA LYS A 262 0.97 11.71 -6.63
C LYS A 262 1.59 12.81 -5.77
N ALA A 263 1.76 12.57 -4.48
CA ALA A 263 2.43 13.50 -3.57
C ALA A 263 3.89 13.74 -3.96
N TYR A 264 4.60 12.69 -4.39
CA TYR A 264 5.96 12.78 -4.91
C TYR A 264 6.02 13.57 -6.21
N GLU A 265 5.16 13.23 -7.17
CA GLU A 265 5.09 13.89 -8.48
C GLU A 265 4.83 15.40 -8.34
N LEU A 266 3.79 15.77 -7.59
CA LEU A 266 3.32 17.15 -7.53
C LEU A 266 4.07 18.00 -6.52
N PHE A 267 4.53 17.41 -5.41
CA PHE A 267 5.09 18.15 -4.28
C PHE A 267 6.50 17.71 -3.87
N GLY A 268 7.15 16.79 -4.59
CA GLY A 268 8.42 16.19 -4.11
C GLY A 268 8.25 15.55 -2.72
N GLY A 269 7.05 15.04 -2.44
CA GLY A 269 6.70 14.35 -1.22
C GLY A 269 7.43 13.04 -1.05
N GLY A 270 7.87 12.74 0.16
CA GLY A 270 8.50 11.50 0.57
C GLY A 270 7.52 10.60 1.34
N ALA A 271 7.99 10.00 2.42
CA ALA A 271 7.21 8.99 3.14
C ALA A 271 6.27 9.64 4.16
N ILE A 272 4.96 9.55 3.92
CA ILE A 272 3.88 10.00 4.82
C ILE A 272 3.18 8.75 5.39
N PRO A 273 2.86 8.69 6.70
CA PRO A 273 2.19 7.52 7.26
C PRO A 273 0.83 7.26 6.59
N VAL A 274 0.53 5.99 6.36
CA VAL A 274 -0.76 5.50 5.86
C VAL A 274 -1.31 4.52 6.89
N VAL A 275 -2.58 4.67 7.24
CA VAL A 275 -3.32 3.73 8.08
C VAL A 275 -4.64 3.43 7.40
N GLY A 276 -4.94 2.14 7.21
CA GLY A 276 -6.29 1.72 6.83
C GLY A 276 -7.24 2.00 8.00
N THR A 277 -8.22 2.88 7.83
CA THR A 277 -9.14 3.31 8.90
C THR A 277 -10.44 2.55 8.90
N GLU A 278 -10.68 1.73 7.89
CA GLU A 278 -11.79 0.78 7.80
C GLU A 278 -11.44 -0.23 6.70
N GLY A 279 -11.71 -1.53 6.87
CA GLY A 279 -11.49 -2.53 5.82
C GLY A 279 -10.82 -3.82 6.27
N GLY A 280 -9.81 -4.26 5.53
CA GLY A 280 -9.24 -5.61 5.59
C GLY A 280 -9.97 -6.55 4.64
N ILE A 281 -9.99 -7.84 4.98
CA ILE A 281 -10.64 -8.87 4.16
C ILE A 281 -12.16 -8.80 4.38
N ILE A 282 -12.85 -8.15 3.44
CA ILE A 282 -14.31 -8.01 3.45
C ILE A 282 -14.94 -8.60 2.17
N PRO A 283 -16.19 -9.09 2.18
CA PRO A 283 -17.03 -9.25 3.35
C PRO A 283 -16.45 -10.25 4.36
N VAL A 284 -16.73 -10.04 5.64
CA VAL A 284 -16.40 -11.04 6.66
C VAL A 284 -17.28 -12.28 6.41
N PRO A 285 -16.74 -13.50 6.31
CA PRO A 285 -17.57 -14.68 6.07
C PRO A 285 -18.53 -14.89 7.24
N ASN A 286 -19.75 -15.41 7.02
CA ASN A 286 -20.83 -15.40 8.02
C ASN A 286 -20.96 -16.69 8.86
N GLY A 287 -20.02 -17.64 8.74
CA GLY A 287 -19.98 -18.82 9.61
C GLY A 287 -19.32 -20.04 8.97
N PRO A 288 -19.22 -21.17 9.70
CA PRO A 288 -18.66 -22.40 9.17
C PRO A 288 -19.32 -22.82 7.85
N GLY A 289 -18.50 -23.14 6.85
CA GLY A 289 -18.95 -23.50 5.50
C GLY A 289 -19.23 -22.31 4.56
N SER A 290 -19.17 -21.06 5.04
CA SER A 290 -19.24 -19.91 4.13
C SER A 290 -17.96 -19.81 3.30
N TYR A 291 -18.13 -19.53 2.01
CA TYR A 291 -17.08 -19.31 1.04
C TYR A 291 -17.46 -18.10 0.17
N GLN A 292 -16.53 -17.18 -0.03
CA GLN A 292 -16.73 -15.97 -0.83
C GLN A 292 -15.60 -15.83 -1.83
N GLN A 293 -15.93 -15.53 -3.09
CA GLN A 293 -14.95 -15.31 -4.14
C GLN A 293 -15.51 -14.24 -5.06
N THR A 294 -15.12 -12.98 -4.82
CA THR A 294 -15.54 -11.82 -5.61
C THR A 294 -14.79 -11.75 -6.92
N ASP A 295 -13.53 -12.17 -6.93
CA ASP A 295 -12.66 -12.24 -8.09
C ASP A 295 -12.25 -13.69 -8.35
N ASN A 296 -12.59 -14.20 -9.53
CA ASN A 296 -12.33 -15.60 -9.90
C ASN A 296 -10.86 -15.89 -10.25
N ARG A 297 -10.01 -14.86 -10.34
CA ARG A 297 -8.57 -15.00 -10.57
C ARG A 297 -7.84 -15.45 -9.31
N TYR A 298 -8.38 -15.11 -8.15
CA TYR A 298 -7.80 -15.41 -6.84
C TYR A 298 -8.54 -16.56 -6.16
N PRO A 299 -7.89 -17.28 -5.23
CA PRO A 299 -8.59 -18.17 -4.31
C PRO A 299 -9.74 -17.44 -3.61
N GLY A 300 -10.82 -18.15 -3.30
CA GLY A 300 -11.86 -17.58 -2.44
C GLY A 300 -11.47 -17.61 -0.97
N VAL A 301 -12.31 -17.03 -0.14
CA VAL A 301 -12.12 -16.91 1.30
C VAL A 301 -13.17 -17.75 2.01
N SER A 302 -12.74 -18.84 2.65
CA SER A 302 -13.53 -19.60 3.61
C SER A 302 -13.48 -18.98 5.01
N TRP A 303 -14.43 -19.34 5.88
CA TRP A 303 -14.47 -18.90 7.28
C TRP A 303 -13.16 -19.14 8.05
N ASN A 304 -12.49 -20.28 7.81
CA ASN A 304 -11.22 -20.58 8.48
C ASN A 304 -10.05 -19.85 7.82
N SER A 305 -9.99 -19.82 6.49
CA SER A 305 -8.94 -19.12 5.74
C SER A 305 -8.91 -17.62 6.06
N HIS A 306 -10.07 -17.00 6.28
CA HIS A 306 -10.18 -15.60 6.70
C HIS A 306 -9.38 -15.30 7.96
N GLY A 307 -9.43 -16.22 8.94
CA GLY A 307 -8.65 -16.08 10.16
C GLY A 307 -7.15 -16.12 9.90
N HIS A 308 -6.71 -17.06 9.07
CA HIS A 308 -5.29 -17.20 8.72
C HIS A 308 -4.79 -15.99 7.92
N ALA A 309 -5.52 -15.60 6.88
CA ALA A 309 -5.19 -14.47 6.03
C ALA A 309 -5.20 -13.14 6.81
N THR A 310 -6.14 -12.93 7.73
CA THR A 310 -6.17 -11.71 8.57
C THR A 310 -4.94 -11.62 9.48
N LEU A 311 -4.53 -12.70 10.13
CA LEU A 311 -3.33 -12.72 10.95
C LEU A 311 -2.06 -12.53 10.09
N ALA A 312 -2.01 -13.20 8.93
CA ALA A 312 -0.91 -13.08 7.98
C ALA A 312 -0.77 -11.65 7.43
N MET A 313 -1.89 -10.98 7.11
CA MET A 313 -1.92 -9.59 6.66
C MET A 313 -1.28 -8.65 7.69
N PHE A 314 -1.60 -8.79 8.98
CA PHE A 314 -0.96 -7.97 10.02
C PHE A 314 0.54 -8.23 10.15
N ASN A 315 0.95 -9.49 10.05
CA ASN A 315 2.37 -9.85 10.07
C ASN A 315 3.11 -9.32 8.82
N TRP A 316 2.46 -9.36 7.66
CA TRP A 316 2.96 -8.77 6.42
C TRP A 316 3.10 -7.24 6.56
N ILE A 317 2.12 -6.55 7.16
CA ILE A 317 2.24 -5.10 7.45
C ILE A 317 3.42 -4.79 8.36
N ALA A 318 3.65 -5.62 9.38
CA ALA A 318 4.75 -5.42 10.32
C ALA A 318 6.13 -5.60 9.67
N ASN A 319 6.28 -6.61 8.79
CA ASN A 319 7.60 -7.07 8.34
C ASN A 319 7.94 -6.78 6.88
N VAL A 320 6.94 -6.69 6.01
CA VAL A 320 7.11 -6.66 4.55
C VAL A 320 6.60 -5.37 3.94
N ALA A 321 5.43 -4.90 4.39
CA ALA A 321 4.81 -3.70 3.83
C ALA A 321 5.75 -2.49 3.89
N PRO A 322 5.60 -1.53 2.95
CA PRO A 322 6.39 -0.31 2.94
C PRO A 322 6.42 0.37 4.31
N PRO A 323 7.52 1.05 4.67
CA PRO A 323 7.68 1.61 6.02
C PRO A 323 6.61 2.63 6.41
N TRP A 324 5.98 3.27 5.41
CA TRP A 324 4.89 4.22 5.59
C TRP A 324 3.54 3.56 5.91
N MET A 325 3.34 2.27 5.63
CA MET A 325 2.08 1.56 5.93
C MET A 325 2.07 1.09 7.38
N PHE A 326 1.39 1.83 8.26
CA PHE A 326 1.47 1.65 9.71
C PHE A 326 0.53 0.57 10.24
N GLY A 327 -0.60 0.31 9.58
CA GLY A 327 -1.60 -0.63 10.08
C GLY A 327 -2.92 -0.55 9.34
N ILE A 328 -3.85 -1.42 9.73
CA ILE A 328 -5.25 -1.39 9.27
C ILE A 328 -6.15 -1.61 10.48
N THR A 329 -7.20 -0.80 10.60
CA THR A 329 -8.33 -1.11 11.45
C THR A 329 -9.32 -1.96 10.69
N LEU A 330 -9.51 -3.19 11.16
CA LEU A 330 -10.49 -4.10 10.59
C LEU A 330 -11.86 -3.45 10.58
N TRP A 331 -12.69 -3.92 9.66
CA TRP A 331 -14.10 -3.60 9.56
C TRP A 331 -14.84 -3.75 10.91
N LYS A 332 -16.10 -3.33 10.93
CA LYS A 332 -16.90 -3.13 12.15
C LYS A 332 -16.79 -4.27 13.15
N GLU A 333 -16.55 -3.91 14.41
CA GLU A 333 -16.40 -4.82 15.53
C GLU A 333 -17.50 -5.90 15.61
N ASN A 334 -18.76 -5.58 15.32
CA ASN A 334 -19.86 -6.55 15.38
C ASN A 334 -19.69 -7.68 14.35
N ASP A 335 -19.08 -7.42 13.20
CA ASP A 335 -18.89 -8.44 12.16
C ASP A 335 -17.81 -9.45 12.57
N TYR A 336 -16.89 -9.05 13.47
CA TYR A 336 -15.85 -9.93 14.01
C TYR A 336 -16.26 -10.67 15.29
N TYR A 337 -17.14 -10.08 16.10
CA TYR A 337 -17.44 -10.58 17.46
C TYR A 337 -18.88 -11.07 17.66
N GLU A 338 -19.83 -10.62 16.85
CA GLU A 338 -21.27 -10.74 17.13
C GLU A 338 -22.03 -11.50 16.03
N GLY A 339 -21.30 -12.24 15.19
CA GLY A 339 -21.89 -13.13 14.22
C GLY A 339 -22.72 -14.25 14.88
N PRO A 340 -23.55 -14.97 14.09
CA PRO A 340 -24.41 -16.05 14.60
C PRO A 340 -23.65 -17.19 15.29
N ASN A 341 -22.34 -17.29 15.04
CA ASN A 341 -21.44 -18.29 15.61
C ASN A 341 -20.48 -17.70 16.67
N GLY A 342 -20.74 -16.48 17.15
CA GLY A 342 -19.85 -15.75 18.06
C GLY A 342 -18.65 -15.13 17.34
N SER A 343 -17.51 -15.04 18.02
CA SER A 343 -16.30 -14.44 17.46
C SER A 343 -15.70 -15.31 16.35
N ILE A 344 -15.32 -14.65 15.25
CA ILE A 344 -14.79 -15.33 14.06
C ILE A 344 -13.36 -15.87 14.29
N PRO A 345 -12.86 -16.82 13.47
CA PRO A 345 -11.52 -17.39 13.61
C PRO A 345 -10.40 -16.35 13.66
N ALA A 346 -10.51 -15.25 12.91
CA ALA A 346 -9.54 -14.15 12.95
C ALA A 346 -9.32 -13.61 14.38
N VAL A 347 -10.40 -13.40 15.14
CA VAL A 347 -10.32 -12.94 16.53
C VAL A 347 -9.59 -13.96 17.39
N GLN A 348 -9.94 -15.24 17.27
CA GLN A 348 -9.35 -16.31 18.07
C GLN A 348 -7.83 -16.44 17.80
N MET A 349 -7.44 -16.36 16.53
CA MET A 349 -6.02 -16.41 16.14
C MET A 349 -5.26 -15.19 16.66
N MET A 350 -5.83 -13.99 16.58
CA MET A 350 -5.21 -12.78 17.13
C MET A 350 -5.09 -12.83 18.66
N GLN A 351 -6.04 -13.43 19.37
CA GLN A 351 -5.98 -13.65 20.83
C GLN A 351 -4.88 -14.64 21.23
N GLN A 352 -4.59 -15.62 20.39
CA GLN A 352 -3.59 -16.66 20.65
C GLN A 352 -2.18 -16.26 20.19
N THR A 353 -2.07 -15.24 19.34
CA THR A 353 -0.81 -14.84 18.70
C THR A 353 -0.45 -13.40 19.08
N PRO A 354 0.67 -13.18 19.81
CA PRO A 354 1.17 -11.84 20.07
C PRO A 354 1.37 -11.03 18.79
N PRO A 355 1.16 -9.70 18.81
CA PRO A 355 1.37 -8.86 17.64
C PRO A 355 2.86 -8.72 17.33
N GLN A 356 3.18 -8.63 16.04
CA GLN A 356 4.48 -8.19 15.58
C GLN A 356 4.48 -6.67 15.45
N TYR A 357 5.55 -6.03 15.92
CA TYR A 357 5.65 -4.57 15.93
C TYR A 357 6.43 -4.09 14.72
N LYS A 358 5.92 -3.07 14.05
CA LYS A 358 6.55 -2.48 12.88
C LYS A 358 7.75 -1.64 13.29
N THR A 359 8.89 -1.91 12.67
CA THR A 359 10.05 -1.00 12.75
C THR A 359 9.91 0.08 11.70
N VAL A 360 10.04 1.35 12.11
CA VAL A 360 9.84 2.49 11.22
C VAL A 360 11.12 3.32 11.16
N PRO A 361 11.71 3.51 9.96
CA PRO A 361 12.89 4.32 9.75
C PRO A 361 12.58 5.81 9.80
N ALA A 362 13.63 6.61 9.99
CA ALA A 362 13.54 8.07 10.08
C ALA A 362 13.45 8.75 8.69
N LEU A 363 12.40 8.43 7.93
CA LEU A 363 12.17 8.97 6.59
C LEU A 363 11.32 10.24 6.66
N ALA A 364 11.73 11.29 5.96
CA ALA A 364 11.03 12.57 5.95
C ALA A 364 9.83 12.57 4.99
N ALA A 365 8.76 13.27 5.39
CA ALA A 365 7.56 13.49 4.58
C ALA A 365 7.82 14.35 3.34
N LEU A 366 8.82 15.23 3.35
CA LEU A 366 9.34 15.91 2.17
C LEU A 366 10.84 15.60 2.04
N GLY A 367 11.24 15.20 0.83
CA GLY A 367 12.60 14.78 0.51
C GLY A 367 12.57 13.97 -0.78
N ASN A 368 13.68 13.92 -1.51
CA ASN A 368 13.80 13.17 -2.78
C ASN A 368 13.82 11.64 -2.57
N VAL A 369 13.08 11.16 -1.58
CA VAL A 369 12.89 9.74 -1.33
C VAL A 369 11.65 9.34 -2.09
N ASN A 370 11.85 8.63 -3.19
CA ASN A 370 10.75 8.18 -4.03
C ASN A 370 9.88 7.17 -3.23
N PRO A 371 8.57 7.38 -3.11
CA PRO A 371 7.70 6.49 -2.33
C PRO A 371 7.55 5.08 -2.92
N GLY A 372 7.87 4.89 -4.20
CA GLY A 372 7.98 3.58 -4.86
C GLY A 372 9.37 2.91 -4.70
N ALA A 373 10.31 3.50 -3.97
CA ALA A 373 11.67 2.95 -3.82
C ALA A 373 11.82 1.88 -2.72
N PHE A 374 10.74 1.29 -2.22
CA PHE A 374 10.79 0.52 -0.95
C PHE A 374 10.59 -0.99 -1.04
N SER A 375 10.35 -1.55 -2.21
CA SER A 375 10.95 -2.83 -2.56
C SER A 375 12.32 -2.50 -3.15
N SER A 376 13.40 -2.92 -2.48
CA SER A 376 14.71 -2.84 -3.11
C SER A 376 14.68 -3.62 -4.42
N GLY A 377 15.20 -3.03 -5.49
CA GLY A 377 15.27 -3.68 -6.78
C GLY A 377 14.11 -3.34 -7.73
N PRO A 378 14.23 -3.78 -8.99
CA PRO A 378 13.31 -3.44 -10.06
C PRO A 378 11.94 -4.12 -9.89
N GLY A 379 10.91 -3.50 -10.44
CA GLY A 379 9.57 -4.08 -10.55
C GLY A 379 9.44 -5.04 -11.73
N PRO A 380 8.27 -5.68 -11.85
CA PRO A 380 8.01 -6.67 -12.90
C PRO A 380 8.15 -6.07 -14.30
N VAL A 381 8.56 -6.90 -15.27
CA VAL A 381 8.70 -6.48 -16.67
C VAL A 381 7.36 -6.55 -17.38
N HIS A 382 6.86 -5.41 -17.85
CA HIS A 382 5.54 -5.31 -18.48
C HIS A 382 5.56 -5.48 -20.01
N ALA A 383 6.70 -5.22 -20.66
CA ALA A 383 6.94 -5.48 -22.08
C ALA A 383 8.44 -5.51 -22.38
N THR A 384 9.01 -4.36 -22.75
CA THR A 384 10.46 -4.17 -22.83
C THR A 384 10.94 -3.55 -21.52
N PRO A 385 11.99 -4.10 -20.89
CA PRO A 385 12.50 -3.53 -19.65
C PRO A 385 12.91 -2.06 -19.78
N ASP A 386 12.58 -1.24 -18.76
CA ASP A 386 13.00 0.16 -18.66
C ASP A 386 14.53 0.28 -18.68
N TYR A 387 15.19 -0.61 -17.92
CA TYR A 387 16.64 -0.70 -17.86
C TYR A 387 17.14 -2.01 -18.45
N HIS A 388 18.36 -1.95 -18.98
CA HIS A 388 19.10 -3.13 -19.39
C HIS A 388 20.47 -3.09 -18.77
N PHE A 389 20.72 -4.05 -17.89
CA PHE A 389 22.03 -4.27 -17.33
C PHE A 389 22.67 -5.47 -18.02
N LEU A 390 23.99 -5.41 -18.17
CA LEU A 390 24.81 -6.53 -18.58
C LEU A 390 25.74 -6.88 -17.43
N MET A 391 25.54 -8.05 -16.82
CA MET A 391 26.34 -8.53 -15.71
C MET A 391 27.43 -9.47 -16.19
N LEU A 392 28.67 -9.17 -15.83
CA LEU A 392 29.80 -10.08 -15.97
C LEU A 392 29.86 -10.94 -14.70
N ALA A 393 29.59 -12.24 -14.82
CA ALA A 393 29.62 -13.15 -13.68
C ALA A 393 31.04 -13.29 -13.10
N ALA A 394 31.13 -13.74 -11.85
CA ALA A 394 32.43 -13.99 -11.22
C ALA A 394 33.24 -15.00 -12.05
N GLY A 395 34.51 -14.68 -12.31
CA GLY A 395 35.40 -15.50 -13.15
C GLY A 395 35.28 -15.26 -14.65
N PHE A 396 34.35 -14.42 -15.11
CA PHE A 396 34.22 -14.07 -16.52
C PHE A 396 35.32 -13.09 -16.97
N ASN A 397 35.97 -13.36 -18.11
CA ASN A 397 36.97 -12.45 -18.67
C ASN A 397 36.29 -11.26 -19.37
N ALA A 398 36.36 -10.08 -18.74
CA ALA A 398 35.76 -8.85 -19.26
C ALA A 398 36.28 -8.43 -20.65
N ASP A 399 37.53 -8.76 -21.00
CA ASP A 399 38.12 -8.39 -22.29
C ASP A 399 37.33 -9.01 -23.46
N TRP A 400 36.76 -10.20 -23.26
CA TRP A 400 35.94 -10.85 -24.28
C TRP A 400 34.71 -10.02 -24.66
N PHE A 401 34.10 -9.33 -23.70
CA PHE A 401 32.97 -8.45 -23.97
C PHE A 401 33.41 -7.17 -24.69
N PHE A 402 34.50 -6.54 -24.27
CA PHE A 402 34.94 -5.29 -24.89
C PHE A 402 35.52 -5.49 -26.30
N ASN A 403 36.16 -6.62 -26.56
CA ASN A 403 36.68 -6.97 -27.89
C ASN A 403 35.58 -7.52 -28.81
N GLY A 404 34.78 -8.47 -28.31
CA GLY A 404 33.77 -9.19 -29.09
C GLY A 404 32.41 -8.52 -29.17
N GLY A 405 32.08 -7.66 -28.19
CA GLY A 405 30.76 -7.07 -27.97
C GLY A 405 30.66 -5.57 -28.25
N SER A 406 31.70 -4.93 -28.79
CA SER A 406 31.73 -3.48 -29.07
C SER A 406 30.51 -3.00 -29.86
N SER A 407 30.14 -3.68 -30.95
CA SER A 407 28.97 -3.32 -31.76
C SER A 407 27.64 -3.44 -31.00
N TYR A 408 27.56 -4.36 -30.04
CA TYR A 408 26.38 -4.54 -29.19
C TYR A 408 26.29 -3.43 -28.15
N TYR A 409 27.42 -3.09 -27.53
CA TYR A 409 27.50 -1.97 -26.60
C TYR A 409 27.17 -0.63 -27.28
N GLU A 410 27.73 -0.37 -28.47
CA GLU A 410 27.46 0.85 -29.24
C GLU A 410 25.98 1.00 -29.60
N LYS A 411 25.32 -0.10 -29.98
CA LYS A 411 23.90 -0.10 -30.38
C LYS A 411 22.94 0.02 -29.19
N PHE A 412 23.11 -0.80 -28.15
CA PHE A 412 22.11 -0.94 -27.08
C PHE A 412 22.50 -0.27 -25.76
N ARG A 413 23.76 0.15 -25.61
CA ARG A 413 24.32 0.86 -24.45
C ARG A 413 23.83 0.30 -23.10
N PRO A 414 24.02 -1.00 -22.81
CA PRO A 414 23.67 -1.55 -21.51
C PRO A 414 24.54 -0.94 -20.40
N THR A 415 24.00 -0.86 -19.19
CA THR A 415 24.82 -0.60 -18.00
C THR A 415 25.59 -1.87 -17.66
N VAL A 416 26.92 -1.83 -17.76
CA VAL A 416 27.77 -2.99 -17.46
C VAL A 416 28.07 -3.03 -15.96
N ILE A 417 27.77 -4.14 -15.30
CA ILE A 417 27.99 -4.35 -13.87
C ILE A 417 28.76 -5.64 -13.61
N THR A 418 29.49 -5.68 -12.50
CA THR A 418 30.16 -6.89 -11.99
C THR A 418 29.60 -7.33 -10.63
N ASN A 419 28.78 -6.49 -10.00
CA ASN A 419 28.12 -6.77 -8.72
C ASN A 419 26.59 -6.62 -8.87
N ALA A 420 25.85 -7.66 -8.50
CA ALA A 420 24.39 -7.68 -8.51
C ALA A 420 23.76 -6.73 -7.47
N ASP A 421 24.49 -6.29 -6.45
CA ASP A 421 23.98 -5.34 -5.45
C ASP A 421 23.59 -4.01 -6.08
N TYR A 422 24.12 -3.66 -7.25
CA TYR A 422 23.70 -2.45 -7.98
C TYR A 422 22.24 -2.51 -8.43
N ILE A 423 21.65 -3.70 -8.56
CA ILE A 423 20.23 -3.89 -8.88
C ILE A 423 19.35 -3.29 -7.78
N ALA A 424 19.78 -3.34 -6.52
CA ALA A 424 19.04 -2.78 -5.38
C ALA A 424 18.81 -1.27 -5.47
N ASN A 425 19.63 -0.57 -6.28
CA ASN A 425 19.50 0.88 -6.49
C ASN A 425 18.46 1.24 -7.55
N LEU A 426 17.91 0.25 -8.26
CA LEU A 426 16.81 0.49 -9.18
C LEU A 426 15.52 0.71 -8.38
N PRO A 427 14.73 1.74 -8.73
CA PRO A 427 13.45 1.94 -8.11
C PRO A 427 12.47 0.85 -8.59
N TYR A 428 11.57 0.40 -7.71
CA TYR A 428 10.64 -0.67 -8.02
C TYR A 428 9.69 -0.34 -9.17
N GLN A 429 9.34 0.92 -9.41
CA GLN A 429 8.52 1.27 -10.58
C GLN A 429 9.25 1.11 -11.94
N ARG A 430 10.49 0.61 -11.96
CA ARG A 430 11.27 0.38 -13.17
C ARG A 430 11.59 -1.08 -13.31
N SER A 431 11.35 -1.59 -14.50
CA SER A 431 11.63 -2.96 -14.88
C SER A 431 13.09 -3.13 -15.34
N LEU A 432 13.68 -4.31 -15.07
CA LEU A 432 15.05 -4.62 -15.45
C LEU A 432 15.13 -5.89 -16.30
N GLY A 433 15.77 -5.76 -17.45
CA GLY A 433 16.32 -6.87 -18.21
C GLY A 433 17.79 -7.02 -17.86
N LEU A 434 18.19 -8.20 -17.39
CA LEU A 434 19.57 -8.49 -17.02
C LEU A 434 20.15 -9.55 -17.94
N THR A 435 21.08 -9.14 -18.81
CA THR A 435 21.90 -10.10 -19.56
C THR A 435 23.08 -10.53 -18.71
N ILE A 436 23.19 -11.82 -18.38
CA ILE A 436 24.30 -12.39 -17.61
C ILE A 436 25.27 -13.06 -18.58
N LEU A 437 26.54 -12.64 -18.56
CA LEU A 437 27.64 -13.34 -19.24
C LEU A 437 28.37 -14.20 -18.20
N ALA A 438 28.30 -15.52 -18.38
CA ALA A 438 28.89 -16.47 -17.44
C ALA A 438 29.63 -17.61 -18.17
N THR A 439 30.65 -18.17 -17.52
CA THR A 439 31.26 -19.44 -17.91
C THR A 439 30.29 -20.59 -17.61
N GLU A 440 30.49 -21.75 -18.24
CA GLU A 440 29.59 -22.92 -18.11
C GLU A 440 29.37 -23.37 -16.66
N ASP A 441 30.41 -23.32 -15.84
CA ASP A 441 30.39 -23.72 -14.44
C ASP A 441 29.65 -22.74 -13.52
N MET A 442 29.53 -21.47 -13.92
CA MET A 442 28.92 -20.41 -13.11
C MET A 442 27.52 -19.99 -13.57
N ALA A 443 27.08 -20.46 -14.74
CA ALA A 443 25.87 -19.98 -15.41
C ALA A 443 24.59 -20.21 -14.58
N ASP A 444 24.35 -21.46 -14.16
CA ASP A 444 23.16 -21.82 -13.38
C ASP A 444 23.19 -21.23 -11.97
N TYR A 445 24.36 -21.24 -11.32
CA TYR A 445 24.54 -20.65 -9.99
C TYR A 445 24.19 -19.16 -9.99
N THR A 446 24.77 -18.40 -10.93
CA THR A 446 24.56 -16.95 -11.02
C THR A 446 23.11 -16.61 -11.34
N LYS A 447 22.50 -17.32 -12.30
CA LYS A 447 21.09 -17.15 -12.64
C LYS A 447 20.18 -17.40 -11.43
N ASN A 448 20.39 -18.52 -10.73
CA ASN A 448 19.56 -18.87 -9.57
C ASN A 448 19.71 -17.85 -8.43
N GLN A 449 20.94 -17.40 -8.14
CA GLN A 449 21.17 -16.36 -7.14
C GLN A 449 20.43 -15.05 -7.48
N ILE A 450 20.46 -14.63 -8.75
CA ILE A 450 19.75 -13.42 -9.19
C ILE A 450 18.25 -13.61 -9.08
N THR A 451 17.70 -14.70 -9.63
CA THR A 451 16.24 -14.92 -9.65
C THR A 451 15.67 -15.16 -8.25
N GLN A 452 16.42 -15.77 -7.33
CA GLN A 452 16.01 -15.92 -5.93
C GLN A 452 16.00 -14.57 -5.19
N ARG A 453 16.97 -13.71 -5.46
CA ARG A 453 17.10 -12.42 -4.77
C ARG A 453 16.23 -11.32 -5.40
N TRP A 454 16.01 -11.39 -6.70
CA TRP A 454 15.35 -10.38 -7.52
C TRP A 454 14.34 -11.04 -8.47
N GLY A 455 13.23 -11.52 -7.92
CA GLY A 455 12.21 -12.29 -8.68
C GLY A 455 11.61 -11.56 -9.88
N ASN A 456 11.66 -10.22 -9.87
CA ASN A 456 11.09 -9.36 -10.92
C ASN A 456 12.06 -9.06 -12.08
N VAL A 457 13.31 -9.52 -12.01
CA VAL A 457 14.30 -9.29 -13.08
C VAL A 457 14.07 -10.27 -14.22
N GLN A 458 13.91 -9.76 -15.43
CA GLN A 458 13.93 -10.61 -16.63
C GLN A 458 15.39 -11.00 -16.92
N VAL A 459 15.74 -12.23 -16.55
CA VAL A 459 17.09 -12.77 -16.74
C VAL A 459 17.26 -13.39 -18.12
N ASP A 460 18.29 -12.92 -18.83
CA ASP A 460 18.78 -13.43 -20.09
C ASP A 460 20.20 -13.97 -19.88
N LEU A 461 20.40 -15.28 -19.98
CA LEU A 461 21.68 -15.92 -19.68
C LEU A 461 22.42 -16.30 -20.96
N ILE A 462 23.64 -15.78 -21.13
CA ILE A 462 24.56 -16.19 -22.19
C ILE A 462 25.70 -16.99 -21.56
N THR A 463 25.66 -18.29 -21.78
CA THR A 463 26.77 -19.18 -21.43
C THR A 463 27.88 -19.07 -22.47
N VAL A 464 29.08 -18.67 -22.04
CA VAL A 464 30.20 -18.35 -22.94
C VAL A 464 31.28 -19.41 -22.87
N LYS A 465 31.57 -20.04 -24.02
CA LYS A 465 32.65 -21.05 -24.17
C LYS A 465 33.93 -20.49 -24.79
N SER A 466 33.82 -19.43 -25.59
CA SER A 466 34.95 -18.71 -26.20
C SER A 466 34.56 -17.29 -26.58
N GLU A 467 35.56 -16.44 -26.78
CA GLU A 467 35.39 -15.07 -27.26
C GLU A 467 34.67 -15.02 -28.63
N GLU A 468 35.05 -15.88 -29.59
CA GLU A 468 34.40 -15.88 -30.91
C GLU A 468 32.91 -16.23 -30.80
N ARG A 469 32.55 -17.15 -29.91
CA ARG A 469 31.15 -17.52 -29.69
C ARG A 469 30.34 -16.38 -29.10
N LEU A 470 30.88 -15.68 -28.10
CA LEU A 470 30.25 -14.48 -27.55
C LEU A 470 30.05 -13.41 -28.62
N ALA A 471 31.10 -13.12 -29.39
CA ALA A 471 31.06 -12.13 -30.46
C ALA A 471 30.01 -12.50 -31.52
N ALA A 472 29.88 -13.78 -31.88
CA ALA A 472 28.86 -14.25 -32.80
C ALA A 472 27.44 -14.02 -32.27
N ILE A 473 27.17 -14.35 -31.00
CA ILE A 473 25.85 -14.16 -30.37
C ILE A 473 25.48 -12.67 -30.32
N LEU A 474 26.39 -11.83 -29.83
CA LEU A 474 26.14 -10.40 -29.68
C LEU A 474 25.98 -9.70 -31.05
N ARG A 475 26.77 -10.06 -32.07
CA ARG A 475 26.59 -9.55 -33.44
C ARG A 475 25.26 -9.99 -34.04
N GLN A 476 24.83 -11.22 -33.79
CA GLN A 476 23.53 -11.69 -34.26
C GLN A 476 22.40 -10.86 -33.64
N ARG A 477 22.47 -10.58 -32.33
CA ARG A 477 21.54 -9.69 -31.64
C ARG A 477 21.49 -8.28 -32.22
N VAL A 478 22.65 -7.71 -32.57
CA VAL A 478 22.73 -6.42 -33.26
C VAL A 478 22.02 -6.46 -34.61
N LYS A 479 22.25 -7.51 -35.42
CA LYS A 479 21.61 -7.69 -36.73
C LYS A 479 20.09 -7.82 -36.62
N ASP A 480 19.61 -8.55 -35.62
CA ASP A 480 18.19 -8.84 -35.41
C ASP A 480 17.46 -7.71 -34.66
N ASP A 481 18.17 -6.64 -34.28
CA ASP A 481 17.66 -5.57 -33.42
C ASP A 481 17.12 -6.05 -32.06
N LYS A 482 17.73 -7.11 -31.53
CA LYS A 482 17.34 -7.76 -30.28
C LYS A 482 18.30 -7.39 -29.16
N ARG A 483 17.86 -6.49 -28.27
CA ARG A 483 18.61 -6.13 -27.06
C ARG A 483 18.75 -7.31 -26.09
N PHE A 484 17.72 -8.15 -26.01
CA PHE A 484 17.63 -9.35 -25.18
C PHE A 484 17.20 -10.52 -26.07
N GLY A 485 17.39 -11.78 -25.65
CA GLY A 485 16.97 -12.93 -26.45
C GLY A 485 16.80 -14.18 -25.64
#